data_AF-A0A2U9B096-F1
#
_entry.id   AF-A0A2U9B096-F1
#
_cell.length_a   1.000
_cell.length_b   1.000
_cell.length_c   1.000
_cell.angle_alpha   90.00
_cell.angle_beta   90.00
_cell.angle_gamma   90.00
#
_symmetry.space_group_name_H-M   'P 1'
#
loop_
_entity.id
_entity.type
_entity.pdbx_description
1 polymer ?
#
loop_
_entity_poly.entity_id
_entity_poly.type
_entity_poly.pdbx_seq_one_letter_code
_entity_poly.pdbx_strand_id
1 'polypeptide(L)' 'MSKFGSVEGCIPEFGPNATWRLIITTTPVKLGLRMVIADLDCSAFRDVLGSCIVDVKP' A
#
# COMPACT_ATOMS: atom_id res chain seq x y z
N MET A 1 10.55 14.03 11.87
CA MET A 1 9.85 12.85 11.35
C MET A 1 9.41 13.17 9.93
N SER A 2 9.98 12.53 8.91
CA SER A 2 9.53 12.77 7.52
C SER A 2 8.12 12.18 7.38
N LYS A 3 7.11 13.02 7.13
CA LYS A 3 5.78 12.55 6.71
C LYS A 3 5.98 11.71 5.45
N PHE A 4 5.81 10.40 5.56
CA PHE A 4 5.57 9.57 4.39
C PHE A 4 4.26 10.09 3.78
N GLY A 5 4.25 10.41 2.50
CA GLY A 5 2.97 10.66 1.82
C GLY A 5 2.23 9.32 1.77
N SER A 6 1.21 9.15 2.60
CA SER A 6 0.31 8.01 2.49
C SER A 6 -0.73 8.32 1.41
N VAL A 7 -1.09 7.28 0.66
CA VAL A 7 -2.24 7.31 -0.25
C VAL A 7 -3.21 6.26 0.25
N GLU A 8 -4.45 6.67 0.45
CA GLU A 8 -5.52 5.79 0.95
C GLU A 8 -6.51 5.51 -0.19
N GLY A 9 -7.05 4.30 -0.21
CA GLY A 9 -8.11 3.91 -1.14
C GLY A 9 -9.13 3.03 -0.44
N CYS A 10 -10.41 3.31 -0.66
CA CYS A 10 -11.49 2.49 -0.12
C CYS A 10 -11.64 1.21 -0.94
N ILE A 11 -11.78 0.08 -0.25
CA ILE A 11 -12.15 -1.21 -0.84
C ILE A 11 -13.64 -1.46 -0.58
N PRO A 12 -14.37 -2.13 -1.49
CA PRO A 12 -15.75 -2.50 -1.26
C PRO A 12 -15.86 -3.59 -0.18
N GLU A 13 -17.07 -3.87 0.30
CA GLU A 13 -17.31 -5.09 1.08
C GLU A 13 -17.14 -6.32 0.19
N PHE A 14 -16.50 -7.36 0.72
CA PHE A 14 -16.32 -8.63 0.02
C PHE A 14 -16.53 -9.82 0.96
N GLY A 15 -17.06 -10.90 0.40
CA GLY A 15 -17.35 -12.13 1.14
C GLY A 15 -16.09 -12.96 1.43
N PRO A 16 -16.24 -14.03 2.23
CA PRO A 16 -15.15 -14.95 2.53
C PRO A 16 -14.48 -15.50 1.26
N ASN A 17 -13.14 -15.59 1.27
CA ASN A 17 -12.32 -16.09 0.16
C ASN A 17 -12.36 -15.27 -1.14
N ALA A 18 -13.02 -14.11 -1.16
CA ALA A 18 -12.94 -13.19 -2.28
C ALA A 18 -11.56 -12.54 -2.35
N THR A 19 -11.11 -12.20 -3.56
CA THR A 19 -9.87 -11.46 -3.80
C THR A 19 -10.19 -10.12 -4.45
N TRP A 20 -9.58 -9.05 -3.94
CA TRP A 20 -9.69 -7.71 -4.50
C TRP A 20 -8.32 -7.14 -4.85
N ARG A 21 -8.26 -6.26 -5.85
CA ARG A 21 -7.04 -5.57 -6.28
C ARG A 21 -7.29 -4.07 -6.35
N LEU A 22 -6.57 -3.31 -5.52
CA LEU A 22 -6.48 -1.85 -5.61
C LEU A 22 -5.21 -1.46 -6.38
N ILE A 23 -5.33 -0.57 -7.36
CA ILE A 23 -4.20 -0.06 -8.14
C ILE A 23 -3.98 1.40 -7.73
N ILE A 24 -2.83 1.69 -7.14
CA ILE A 24 -2.41 3.04 -6.77
C ILE A 24 -1.22 3.43 -7.65
N THR A 25 -1.33 4.57 -8.32
CA THR A 25 -0.25 5.13 -9.14
C THR A 25 0.39 6.29 -8.39
N THR A 26 1.70 6.23 -8.17
CA THR A 26 2.47 7.29 -7.50
C THR A 26 3.74 7.60 -8.27
N THR A 27 4.18 8.87 -8.23
CA THR A 27 5.48 9.27 -8.77
C THR A 27 6.54 9.25 -7.66
N PRO A 28 7.57 8.39 -7.74
CA PRO A 28 8.65 8.39 -6.77
C PRO A 28 9.39 9.74 -6.77
N VAL A 29 9.67 10.28 -5.58
CA VAL A 29 10.38 11.56 -5.41
C VAL A 29 11.83 11.40 -4.95
N LYS A 30 12.28 10.16 -4.72
CA LYS A 30 13.65 9.83 -4.26
C LYS A 30 14.17 8.57 -4.94
N LEU A 31 15.41 8.63 -5.42
CA LEU A 31 16.14 7.53 -6.08
C LEU A 31 16.63 6.45 -5.09
N GLY A 32 17.04 5.30 -5.64
CA GLY A 32 17.63 4.15 -4.95
C GLY A 32 16.62 3.19 -4.35
N LEU A 33 17.09 2.28 -3.48
CA LEU A 33 16.23 1.31 -2.79
C LEU A 33 15.22 2.02 -1.88
N ARG A 34 13.94 1.79 -2.15
CA ARG A 34 12.80 2.29 -1.37
C ARG A 34 11.90 1.14 -0.99
N MET A 35 11.28 1.25 0.18
CA MET A 35 10.28 0.31 0.65
C MET A 35 8.89 0.92 0.48
N VAL A 36 7.99 0.17 -0.13
CA VAL A 36 6.55 0.46 -0.14
C VAL A 36 5.90 -0.46 0.88
N ILE A 37 5.04 0.11 1.72
CA ILE A 37 4.26 -0.62 2.72
C ILE A 37 2.79 -0.42 2.37
N ALA A 38 2.05 -1.51 2.32
CA ALA A 38 0.61 -1.54 2.23
C ALA A 38 0.06 -1.91 3.60
N ASP A 39 -0.91 -1.13 4.06
CA ASP A 39 -1.63 -1.34 5.30
C ASP A 39 -3.12 -1.52 4.97
N LEU A 40 -3.75 -2.51 5.58
CA LEU A 40 -5.14 -2.86 5.33
C LEU A 40 -5.86 -3.08 6.66
N ASP A 41 -6.84 -2.20 6.89
CA ASP A 41 -7.78 -2.28 7.99
C ASP A 41 -9.21 -2.43 7.49
N CYS A 42 -9.95 -3.33 8.12
CA CYS A 42 -11.40 -3.46 7.97
C CYS A 42 -12.05 -3.84 9.31
N SER A 43 -13.37 -4.04 9.31
CA SER A 43 -14.10 -4.40 10.53
C SER A 43 -13.69 -5.75 11.12
N ALA A 44 -13.19 -6.67 10.29
CA ALA A 44 -12.83 -8.04 10.70
C ALA A 44 -11.32 -8.25 10.90
N PHE A 45 -10.47 -7.49 10.19
CA PHE A 45 -9.01 -7.62 10.22
C PHE A 45 -8.39 -6.25 10.41
N ARG A 46 -7.40 -6.14 11.28
CA ARG A 46 -6.63 -4.90 11.48
C ARG A 46 -5.15 -5.20 11.40
N ASP A 47 -4.35 -4.19 11.08
CA ASP A 47 -2.89 -4.25 11.00
C ASP A 47 -2.39 -5.32 9.99
N VAL A 48 -3.10 -5.51 8.87
CA VAL A 48 -2.68 -6.47 7.83
C VAL A 48 -1.67 -5.78 6.91
N LEU A 49 -0.39 -6.08 7.13
CA LEU A 49 0.71 -5.43 6.44
C LEU A 49 1.26 -6.25 5.27
N GLY A 50 1.54 -5.57 4.16
CA GLY A 50 2.34 -6.06 3.04
C GLY A 50 3.49 -5.10 2.76
N SER A 51 4.62 -5.60 2.25
CA SER A 51 5.72 -4.72 1.84
C SER A 51 6.42 -5.21 0.59
N CYS A 52 7.00 -4.27 -0.16
CA CYS A 52 7.91 -4.57 -1.26
C CYS A 52 9.06 -3.55 -1.32
N ILE A 53 10.22 -4.01 -1.80
CA ILE A 53 11.38 -3.15 -2.05
C ILE A 53 11.44 -2.86 -3.55
N VAL A 54 11.55 -1.58 -3.90
CA VAL A 54 11.64 -1.09 -5.27
C VAL A 54 12.93 -0.27 -5.40
N ASP A 55 13.74 -0.59 -6.41
CA ASP A 55 14.90 0.23 -6.78
C ASP A 55 14.47 1.33 -7.76
N VAL A 56 14.44 2.58 -7.28
CA VAL A 56 14.02 3.75 -8.07
C VAL A 56 15.20 4.29 -8.86
N LYS A 57 15.12 4.17 -10.19
CA LYS A 57 16.15 4.64 -11.12
C LYS A 57 15.88 6.08 -11.60
N PRO A 58 16.92 6.82 -12.01
CA PRO A 58 16.77 8.11 -12.69
C PRO A 58 15.93 8.03 -13.95
#